data_AF-A0A9Q1L559-F1
#
_entry.id   AF-A0A9Q1L559-F1
#
_cell.length_a   1.000
_cell.length_b   1.000
_cell.length_c   1.000
_cell.angle_alpha   90.00
_cell.angle_beta   90.00
_cell.angle_gamma   90.00
#
_symmetry.space_group_name_H-M   'P 1'
#
loop_
_entity.id
_entity.type
_entity.pdbx_description
1 polymer ?
#
loop_
_entity_poly.entity_id
_entity_poly.type
_entity_poly.pdbx_seq_one_letter_code
_entity_poly.pdbx_strand_id
1 'polypeptide(L)' 'MVEGRLRKYFEEVVLMEQKFIVNVKSLLSNLSKDVGSPVKIGNFLRIEVGEGLQRVEASNESEPLANAA' A
#
# COMPACT_ATOMS: atom_id res chain seq x y z
N MET A 1 -27.08 -4.36 5.75
CA MET A 1 -26.03 -5.23 5.15
C MET A 1 -25.16 -4.53 4.10
N VAL A 2 -25.68 -3.63 3.26
CA VAL A 2 -24.87 -2.94 2.23
C VAL A 2 -24.01 -1.83 2.84
N GLU A 3 -24.60 -0.98 3.68
CA GLU A 3 -23.89 0.15 4.28
C GLU A 3 -22.67 -0.27 5.11
N GLY A 4 -22.79 -1.30 5.94
CA GLY A 4 -21.65 -1.81 6.73
C GLY A 4 -20.52 -2.37 5.86
N ARG A 5 -20.85 -2.99 4.72
CA ARG A 5 -19.84 -3.47 3.76
C ARG A 5 -19.15 -2.30 3.06
N LEU A 6 -19.89 -1.26 2.72
CA LEU A 6 -19.34 -0.05 2.10
C LEU A 6 -18.41 0.69 3.07
N ARG A 7 -18.81 0.79 4.34
CA ARG A 7 -17.96 1.36 5.39
C ARG A 7 -16.65 0.59 5.55
N LYS A 8 -16.73 -0.74 5.64
CA LYS A 8 -15.55 -1.59 5.72
C LYS A 8 -14.63 -1.43 4.49
N TYR A 9 -15.21 -1.36 3.30
CA TYR A 9 -14.45 -1.13 2.08
C TYR A 9 -13.64 0.18 2.14
N PHE A 10 -14.24 1.29 2.58
CA PHE A 10 -13.50 2.55 2.73
C PHE A 10 -12.38 2.47 3.77
N GLU A 11 -12.60 1.78 4.88
CA GLU A 11 -11.57 1.55 5.90
C GLU A 11 -10.37 0.71 5.37
N GLU A 12 -10.56 -0.08 4.31
CA GLU A 12 -9.50 -0.90 3.72
C GLU A 12 -8.75 -0.15 2.60
N VAL A 13 -9.44 0.65 1.79
CA VAL A 13 -8.89 1.21 0.55
C VAL A 13 -8.59 2.71 0.59
N VAL A 14 -9.16 3.48 1.54
CA VAL A 14 -8.96 4.93 1.62
C VAL A 14 -7.86 5.23 2.63
N LEU A 15 -6.73 5.78 2.18
CA LEU A 15 -5.57 6.12 3.02
C LEU A 15 -5.92 6.83 4.33
N MET A 16 -6.87 7.77 4.28
CA MET A 16 -7.31 8.56 5.44
C MET A 16 -8.19 7.79 6.44
N GLU A 17 -8.68 6.59 6.09
CA GLU A 17 -9.61 5.79 6.90
C GLU A 17 -9.03 4.45 7.35
N GLN A 18 -7.77 4.17 7.00
CA GLN A 18 -7.07 2.94 7.37
C GLN A 18 -6.88 2.84 8.89
N LYS A 19 -7.28 1.69 9.46
CA LYS A 19 -7.24 1.43 10.91
C LYS A 19 -6.02 0.64 11.38
N PHE A 20 -5.46 -0.25 10.55
CA PHE A 20 -4.60 -1.33 11.03
C PHE A 20 -3.09 -1.02 11.10
N ILE A 21 -2.61 0.00 10.38
CA ILE A 21 -1.16 0.30 10.31
C ILE A 21 -0.87 1.59 11.07
N VAL A 22 -1.43 2.70 10.60
CA VAL A 22 -1.26 4.03 11.19
C VAL A 22 -2.53 4.84 10.93
N ASN A 23 -3.06 5.50 11.96
CA ASN A 23 -4.18 6.42 11.79
C ASN A 23 -3.68 7.78 11.26
N VAL A 24 -3.70 7.94 9.93
CA VAL A 24 -3.22 9.13 9.22
C VAL A 24 -3.98 10.40 9.63
N LYS A 25 -5.30 10.30 9.87
CA LYS A 25 -6.12 11.43 10.34
C LYS A 25 -5.60 11.97 11.68
N SER A 26 -5.33 11.07 12.63
CA SER A 26 -4.80 11.47 13.94
C SER A 26 -3.40 12.08 13.83
N LEU A 27 -2.52 11.52 12.99
CA LEU A 27 -1.20 12.07 12.75
C LEU A 27 -1.24 13.49 12.18
N LEU A 28 -2.05 13.72 11.14
CA LEU A 28 -2.20 15.06 10.55
C LEU A 28 -2.79 16.07 11.53
N SER A 29 -3.75 15.64 12.36
CA SER A 29 -4.32 16.48 13.41
C SER A 29 -3.26 16.90 14.43
N ASN A 30 -2.41 15.97 14.88
CA ASN A 30 -1.36 16.28 15.84
C ASN A 30 -0.31 17.19 15.21
N LEU A 31 0.15 16.88 14.00
CA LEU A 31 1.10 17.69 13.26
C LEU A 31 0.57 19.11 13.00
N SER A 32 -0.72 19.26 12.69
CA SER A 32 -1.33 20.58 12.49
C SER A 32 -1.32 21.43 13.77
N LYS A 33 -1.45 20.79 14.95
CA LYS A 33 -1.35 21.48 16.24
C LYS A 33 0.10 21.89 16.53
N ASP A 34 1.05 20.99 16.28
CA ASP A 34 2.47 21.24 16.53
C ASP A 34 3.02 22.37 15.63
N VAL A 35 2.57 22.43 14.38
CA VAL A 35 2.97 23.45 13.40
C VAL A 35 2.13 24.74 13.52
N GLY A 36 0.99 24.69 14.21
CA GLY A 36 0.09 25.84 14.36
C GLY A 36 -0.66 26.23 13.07
N SER A 37 -0.70 25.34 12.07
CA SER A 37 -1.39 25.58 10.80
C SER A 37 -1.99 24.29 10.22
N PRO A 38 -3.04 24.37 9.38
CA PRO A 38 -3.68 23.19 8.81
C PRO A 38 -2.75 22.43 7.86
N VAL A 39 -2.38 21.20 8.22
CA VAL A 39 -1.59 20.29 7.36
C VAL A 39 -2.53 19.31 6.66
N LYS A 40 -2.34 19.16 5.35
CA LYS A 40 -3.15 18.26 4.50
C LYS A 40 -2.25 17.47 3.56
N ILE A 41 -2.68 16.26 3.21
CA ILE A 41 -2.10 15.49 2.11
C ILE A 41 -2.76 16.00 0.82
N GLY A 42 -1.95 16.55 -0.09
CA GLY A 42 -2.42 16.92 -1.43
C GLY A 42 -2.52 15.68 -2.31
N ASN A 43 -1.38 15.08 -2.62
CA ASN A 43 -1.27 13.90 -3.46
C ASN A 43 -0.41 12.83 -2.76
N PHE A 44 -0.62 11.57 -3.10
CA PHE A 44 0.27 10.47 -2.72
C PHE A 44 0.42 9.52 -3.91
N LEU A 45 1.54 8.80 -3.93
CA LEU A 45 1.84 7.80 -4.94
C LEU A 45 2.44 6.58 -4.25
N ARG A 46 1.94 5.39 -4.58
CA ARG A 46 2.53 4.10 -4.21
C ARG A 46 3.02 3.45 -5.49
N ILE A 47 4.29 3.11 -5.54
CA ILE A 47 4.90 2.38 -6.64
C ILE A 47 5.34 1.03 -6.08
N GLU A 48 5.10 -0.04 -6.82
CA GLU A 48 5.63 -1.36 -6.51
C GLU A 48 6.41 -1.91 -7.71
N VAL A 49 7.56 -2.53 -7.44
CA VAL A 49 8.38 -3.14 -8.50
C VAL A 49 7.62 -4.31 -9.10
N GLY A 50 7.35 -4.24 -10.40
CA GLY A 50 6.56 -5.25 -11.11
C GLY A 50 5.06 -5.09 -10.96
N GLU A 51 4.56 -3.94 -10.53
CA GLU A 51 3.12 -3.62 -10.54
C GLU A 51 2.52 -3.86 -11.93
N GLY A 52 1.48 -4.68 -12.00
CA GLY A 52 0.80 -5.04 -13.24
C GLY A 52 1.52 -6.06 -14.13
N LEU A 53 2.71 -6.55 -13.75
CA LEU A 53 3.38 -7.63 -14.45
C LEU A 53 2.89 -8.99 -13.94
N GLN A 54 2.52 -9.88 -14.87
CA GLN A 54 2.27 -11.27 -14.55
C GLN A 54 3.60 -11.91 -14.11
N ARG A 55 3.62 -12.49 -12.92
CA ARG A 55 4.79 -13.22 -12.43
C ARG A 55 5.03 -14.40 -13.40
N VAL A 56 6.20 -14.42 -14.03
CA VAL A 56 6.65 -15.60 -14.76
C VAL A 56 6.96 -16.64 -13.69
N GLU A 57 6.18 -17.72 -13.64
CA GLU A 57 6.59 -18.89 -12.87
C GLU A 57 7.80 -19.49 -13.58
N ALA A 58 8.99 -19.19 -13.08
CA ALA A 58 10.17 -19.92 -13.50
C ALA A 58 10.00 -21.36 -13.01
N SER A 59 9.69 -22.27 -13.93
CA SER A 59 9.91 -23.69 -13.71
C SER A 59 11.39 -23.87 -13.38
N ASN A 60 11.69 -24.19 -12.12
CA ASN A 60 13.03 -24.56 -11.68
C ASN A 60 13.38 -25.95 -12.24
N GLU A 61 13.40 -26.10 -13.56
CA GLU A 61 13.86 -27.30 -14.24
C GLU A 61 14.90 -26.92 -15.28
N SER A 62 16.10 -27.48 -15.07
CA SER A 62 17.29 -27.49 -15.91
C SER A 62 18.11 -26.20 -16.04
N GLU A 63 19.17 -26.10 -15.23
CA GLU A 63 20.55 -26.02 -15.73
C GLU A 63 21.54 -26.24 -14.57
N PRO A 64 22.48 -27.19 -14.73
CA PRO A 64 23.81 -26.71 -15.07
C PRO A 64 24.33 -27.45 -16.31
N LEU A 65 24.18 -26.83 -17.48
CA LEU A 65 25.01 -27.19 -18.63
C LEU A 65 26.38 -26.52 -18.46
N ALA A 66 27.15 -27.03 -17.51
CA ALA A 66 28.59 -26.84 -17.46
C ALA A 66 29.21 -27.95 -16.59
N ASN A 67 29.64 -29.04 -17.22
CA ASN A 67 30.96 -29.61 -16.95
C ASN A 67 31.38 -30.54 -18.10
N ALA A 68 32.64 -30.36 -18.46
CA ALA A 68 33.36 -30.93 -19.59
C ALA A 68 33.68 -32.42 -19.43
N ALA A 69 33.66 -33.16 -20.55
CA ALA A 69 34.64 -34.17 -20.99
C ALA A 69 34.28 -34.63 -22.40
#